data_AF-A0A150SYS1-F1
#
_entry.id   AF-A0A150SYS1-F1
#
_cell.length_a   1.000
_cell.length_b   1.000
_cell.length_c   1.000
_cell.angle_alpha   90.00
_cell.angle_beta   90.00
_cell.angle_gamma   90.00
#
_symmetry.space_group_name_H-M   'P 1'
#
loop_
_entity.id
_entity.type
_entity.pdbx_description
1 polymer ?
#
loop_
_entity_poly.entity_id
_entity_poly.type
_entity_poly.pdbx_seq_one_letter_code
_entity_poly.pdbx_strand_id
1 'polypeptide(L)'
;MPAPDGNPPRARDAADAFDYAVLRVVPRVERGERVNVGVVLFCRARGFLEARSEPDERRLLALWPALDLEAVRGHLDFIRRVCAGDPACGYVAGLPQAERFGWVVSPAST
;
A
#
# COMPACT_ATOMS: atom_id res chain seq x y z
N MET A 1 -4.83 32.37 24.66
CA MET A 1 -4.40 31.13 23.98
C MET A 1 -5.28 30.02 24.50
N PRO A 2 -6.40 29.66 23.83
CA PRO A 2 -7.24 28.58 24.34
C PRO A 2 -6.57 27.23 24.09
N ALA A 3 -6.79 26.32 25.02
CA ALA A 3 -6.28 24.95 25.04
C ALA A 3 -6.79 24.13 23.83
N PRO A 4 -6.10 23.03 23.45
CA PRO A 4 -6.61 22.14 22.41
C PRO A 4 -7.88 21.45 22.92
N ASP A 5 -8.98 21.63 22.20
CA ASP A 5 -10.26 20.98 22.47
C ASP A 5 -10.10 19.46 22.44
N GLY A 6 -9.98 18.87 23.64
CA GLY A 6 -9.85 17.43 23.87
C GLY A 6 -11.18 16.70 23.69
N ASN A 7 -11.78 16.78 22.50
CA ASN A 7 -12.92 15.92 22.20
C ASN A 7 -12.41 14.52 21.81
N PRO A 8 -12.73 13.45 22.56
CA PRO A 8 -12.40 12.10 22.14
C PRO A 8 -13.11 11.78 20.81
N PRO A 9 -12.51 10.98 19.92
CA PRO A 9 -13.16 10.56 18.68
C PRO A 9 -14.53 9.97 19.02
N ARG A 10 -15.58 10.38 18.30
CA ARG A 10 -16.94 9.92 18.59
C ARG A 10 -16.99 8.41 18.30
N ALA A 11 -17.84 7.65 19.00
CA ALA A 11 -17.91 6.19 18.86
C ALA A 11 -18.17 5.68 17.42
N ARG A 12 -18.69 6.53 16.52
CA ARG A 12 -18.79 6.27 15.07
C ARG A 12 -17.45 6.35 14.33
N ASP A 13 -16.53 7.19 14.78
CA ASP A 13 -15.21 7.39 14.16
C ASP A 13 -14.27 6.22 14.48
N ALA A 14 -14.40 5.63 15.67
CA ALA A 14 -13.69 4.39 16.04
C ALA A 14 -14.24 3.16 15.30
N ALA A 15 -15.53 3.16 14.95
CA ALA A 15 -16.17 2.09 14.20
C ALA A 15 -15.71 2.02 12.74
N ASP A 16 -15.13 3.10 12.20
CA ASP A 16 -14.61 3.17 10.83
C ASP A 16 -13.10 3.37 10.77
N ALA A 17 -12.38 3.07 11.86
CA ALA A 17 -10.93 3.14 11.87
C ALA A 17 -10.33 2.27 10.74
N PHE A 18 -9.40 2.85 10.01
CA PHE A 18 -8.71 2.21 8.91
C PHE A 18 -7.21 2.46 9.02
N ASP A 19 -6.44 1.46 8.61
CA ASP A 19 -5.01 1.55 8.41
C ASP A 19 -4.75 1.71 6.91
N TYR A 20 -3.68 2.44 6.57
CA TYR A 20 -3.26 2.56 5.19
C TYR A 20 -1.75 2.61 5.07
N ALA A 21 -1.26 2.21 3.90
CA ALA A 21 0.15 2.30 3.53
C ALA A 21 0.31 2.83 2.11
N VAL A 22 1.30 3.70 1.92
CA VAL A 22 1.61 4.26 0.59
C VAL A 22 2.59 3.32 -0.11
N LEU A 23 2.21 2.87 -1.30
CA LEU A 23 3.10 2.12 -2.19
C LEU A 23 4.06 3.07 -2.88
N ARG A 24 5.35 2.72 -2.87
CA ARG A 24 6.42 3.54 -3.44
C ARG A 24 7.32 2.70 -4.31
N VAL A 25 7.63 3.21 -5.49
CA VAL A 25 8.76 2.73 -6.28
C VAL A 25 9.99 3.51 -5.87
N VAL A 26 11.09 2.79 -5.73
CA VAL A 26 12.42 3.35 -5.42
C VAL A 26 13.29 3.08 -6.65
N PRO A 27 13.33 3.98 -7.65
CA PRO A 27 14.07 3.72 -8.88
C PRO A 27 15.56 3.50 -8.64
N ARG A 28 16.11 4.19 -7.62
CA ARG A 28 17.53 4.11 -7.26
C ARG A 28 17.73 4.30 -5.76
N VAL A 29 17.98 3.19 -5.06
CA VAL A 29 18.04 3.14 -3.59
C VAL A 29 19.18 3.99 -3.04
N GLU A 30 20.36 3.91 -3.66
CA GLU A 30 21.56 4.62 -3.23
C GLU A 30 21.45 6.14 -3.34
N ARG A 31 20.53 6.65 -4.16
CA ARG A 31 20.22 8.08 -4.29
C ARG A 31 19.04 8.52 -3.42
N GLY A 32 18.37 7.58 -2.76
CA GLY A 32 17.18 7.85 -1.95
C GLY A 32 15.96 8.31 -2.76
N GLU A 33 15.90 7.98 -4.06
CA GLU A 33 14.80 8.38 -4.94
C GLU A 33 13.53 7.59 -4.63
N ARG A 34 12.38 8.26 -4.51
CA ARG A 34 11.10 7.61 -4.21
C ARG A 34 9.96 8.28 -4.95
N VAL A 35 9.08 7.50 -5.55
CA VAL A 35 7.84 7.97 -6.17
C VAL A 35 6.68 7.20 -5.58
N ASN A 36 5.70 7.91 -5.01
CA ASN A 36 4.45 7.30 -4.59
C ASN A 36 3.67 6.87 -5.82
N VAL A 37 3.23 5.62 -5.85
CA VAL A 37 2.52 5.03 -6.99
C VAL A 37 1.17 4.46 -6.61
N GLY A 38 0.82 4.43 -5.33
CA GLY A 38 -0.45 3.86 -4.88
C GLY A 38 -0.63 3.84 -3.37
N VAL A 39 -1.71 3.20 -2.95
CA VAL A 39 -2.11 3.05 -1.55
C VAL A 39 -2.75 1.68 -1.33
N VAL A 40 -2.52 1.10 -0.16
CA VAL A 40 -3.27 -0.04 0.37
C VAL A 40 -4.07 0.44 1.56
N LEU A 41 -5.37 0.13 1.60
CA LEU A 41 -6.26 0.49 2.69
C LEU A 41 -6.86 -0.78 3.30
N PHE A 42 -6.82 -0.85 4.62
CA PHE A 42 -7.39 -1.92 5.42
C PHE A 42 -8.36 -1.33 6.44
N CYS A 43 -9.60 -1.84 6.48
CA CYS A 43 -10.58 -1.48 7.50
C CYS A 43 -11.23 -2.76 8.04
N ARG A 44 -10.83 -3.16 9.26
CA ARG A 44 -11.33 -4.38 9.91
C ARG A 44 -12.84 -4.34 10.11
N ALA A 45 -13.38 -3.21 10.54
CA ALA A 45 -14.80 -3.06 10.84
C ALA A 45 -15.69 -3.21 9.60
N ARG A 46 -15.16 -2.88 8.42
CA ARG A 46 -15.85 -3.00 7.13
C ARG A 46 -15.48 -4.26 6.35
N GLY A 47 -14.60 -5.11 6.89
CA GLY A 47 -14.06 -6.27 6.17
C GLY A 47 -13.41 -5.87 4.84
N PHE A 48 -12.75 -4.71 4.80
CA PHE A 48 -12.24 -4.11 3.57
C PHE A 48 -10.72 -4.21 3.52
N LEU A 49 -10.21 -4.69 2.39
CA LEU A 49 -8.80 -4.65 2.03
C LEU A 49 -8.68 -4.44 0.51
N GLU A 50 -8.07 -3.34 0.09
CA GLU A 50 -7.87 -3.06 -1.33
C GLU A 50 -6.57 -2.28 -1.53
N ALA A 51 -5.88 -2.56 -2.64
CA ALA A 51 -4.78 -1.75 -3.11
C ALA A 51 -5.17 -1.06 -4.43
N ARG A 52 -4.83 0.21 -4.55
CA ARG A 52 -4.94 0.97 -5.79
C ARG A 52 -3.61 1.60 -6.12
N SER A 53 -3.28 1.62 -7.40
CA SER A 53 -2.03 2.18 -7.87
C SER A 53 -2.19 2.77 -9.26
N GLU A 54 -1.53 3.90 -9.48
CA GLU A 54 -1.49 4.66 -10.72
C GLU A 54 -0.06 5.21 -10.86
N PRO A 55 0.90 4.40 -11.35
CA PRO A 55 2.28 4.83 -11.48
C PRO A 55 2.43 5.89 -12.59
N ASP A 56 3.04 7.03 -12.26
CA ASP A 56 3.48 8.02 -13.27
C ASP A 56 4.77 7.54 -13.92
N GLU A 57 4.61 6.82 -15.03
CA GLU A 57 5.71 6.20 -15.77
C GLU A 57 6.70 7.22 -16.33
N ARG A 58 6.20 8.39 -16.76
CA ARG A 58 7.06 9.46 -17.27
C ARG A 58 7.97 9.98 -16.18
N ARG A 59 7.42 10.18 -14.98
CA ARG A 59 8.19 10.60 -13.80
C ARG A 59 9.19 9.53 -13.36
N LEU A 60 8.80 8.26 -13.40
CA LEU A 60 9.68 7.14 -13.05
C LEU A 60 10.87 7.04 -14.02
N LEU A 61 10.61 7.08 -15.32
CA LEU A 61 11.66 7.02 -16.36
C LEU A 61 12.53 8.29 -16.38
N ALA A 62 11.99 9.44 -15.96
CA ALA A 62 12.79 10.66 -15.81
C ALA A 62 13.83 10.54 -14.68
N LEU A 63 13.53 9.78 -13.61
CA LEU A 63 14.47 9.51 -12.53
C LEU A 63 15.48 8.41 -12.92
N TRP A 64 14.98 7.34 -13.54
CA TRP A 64 15.80 6.21 -13.98
C TRP A 64 15.33 5.70 -15.34
N PRO A 65 15.96 6.13 -16.45
CA PRO A 65 15.54 5.74 -17.79
C PRO A 65 15.62 4.24 -18.08
N ALA A 66 16.46 3.51 -17.34
CA ALA A 66 16.62 2.07 -17.44
C ALA A 66 15.68 1.28 -16.50
N LEU A 67 14.68 1.93 -15.90
CA LEU A 67 13.73 1.26 -15.02
C LEU A 67 12.87 0.28 -15.81
N ASP A 68 12.78 -0.96 -15.33
CA ASP A 68 11.85 -1.94 -15.87
C ASP A 68 10.41 -1.64 -15.40
N LEU A 69 9.67 -0.91 -16.24
CA LEU A 69 8.28 -0.57 -15.96
C LEU A 69 7.35 -1.79 -15.96
N GLU A 70 7.65 -2.85 -16.72
CA GLU A 70 6.84 -4.06 -16.72
C GLU A 70 6.98 -4.80 -15.39
N ALA A 71 8.20 -4.90 -14.86
CA ALA A 71 8.43 -5.45 -13.52
C ALA A 71 7.68 -4.64 -12.44
N VAL A 72 7.70 -3.30 -12.54
CA VAL A 72 6.95 -2.42 -11.62
C VAL A 72 5.45 -2.68 -11.70
N ARG A 73 4.87 -2.70 -12.91
CA ARG A 73 3.45 -2.98 -13.13
C ARG A 73 3.07 -4.37 -12.61
N GLY A 74 3.89 -5.37 -12.89
CA GLY A 74 3.69 -6.74 -12.41
C GLY A 74 3.69 -6.85 -10.89
N HIS A 75 4.60 -6.14 -10.22
CA HIS A 75 4.64 -6.11 -8.75
C HIS A 75 3.43 -5.40 -8.15
N LEU A 76 3.00 -4.28 -8.73
CA LEU A 76 1.80 -3.55 -8.29
C LEU A 76 0.52 -4.38 -8.48
N ASP A 77 0.38 -5.07 -9.62
CA ASP A 77 -0.75 -5.97 -9.83
C ASP A 77 -0.71 -7.17 -8.88
N PHE A 78 0.47 -7.73 -8.61
CA PHE A 78 0.63 -8.78 -7.61
C PHE A 78 0.13 -8.32 -6.22
N ILE A 79 0.54 -7.13 -5.75
CA ILE A 79 0.05 -6.57 -4.48
C ILE A 79 -1.47 -6.41 -4.49
N ARG A 80 -2.04 -5.90 -5.60
CA ARG A 80 -3.49 -5.75 -5.77
C ARG A 80 -4.22 -7.10 -5.67
N ARG A 81 -3.68 -8.13 -6.32
CA ARG A 81 -4.26 -9.49 -6.32
C ARG A 81 -4.13 -10.17 -4.95
N VAL A 82 -3.02 -9.97 -4.24
CA VAL A 82 -2.88 -10.38 -2.84
C VAL A 82 -3.96 -9.72 -1.97
N CYS A 83 -4.17 -8.41 -2.11
CA CYS A 83 -5.23 -7.69 -1.38
C CYS A 83 -6.64 -8.20 -1.74
N ALA A 84 -6.88 -8.56 -3.00
CA ALA A 84 -8.13 -9.16 -3.46
C ALA A 84 -8.33 -10.61 -2.99
N GLY A 85 -7.27 -11.29 -2.53
CA GLY A 85 -7.34 -12.67 -2.04
C GLY A 85 -7.35 -13.68 -3.18
N ASP A 86 -6.69 -13.33 -4.29
CA ASP A 86 -6.59 -14.19 -5.47
C ASP A 86 -5.75 -15.44 -5.17
N PRO A 87 -6.33 -16.66 -5.21
CA PRO A 87 -5.61 -17.91 -4.91
C PRO A 87 -4.37 -18.14 -5.78
N ALA A 88 -4.31 -17.55 -6.98
CA ALA A 88 -3.15 -17.68 -7.86
C ALA A 88 -1.90 -16.92 -7.35
N CYS A 89 -2.03 -16.08 -6.32
CA CYS A 89 -0.90 -15.46 -5.62
C CYS A 89 -0.31 -16.37 -4.51
N GLY A 90 -0.79 -17.61 -4.38
CA GLY A 90 -0.26 -18.60 -3.45
C GLY A 90 -0.72 -18.40 -2.01
N TYR A 91 0.04 -18.95 -1.06
CA TYR A 91 -0.34 -19.03 0.35
C TYR A 91 -0.74 -17.68 0.96
N VAL A 92 -0.02 -16.61 0.63
CA VAL A 92 -0.28 -15.26 1.17
C VAL A 92 -1.69 -14.78 0.87
N ALA A 93 -2.27 -15.10 -0.29
CA ALA A 93 -3.60 -14.66 -0.65
C ALA A 93 -4.71 -15.35 0.14
N GLY A 94 -4.43 -16.53 0.70
CA GLY A 94 -5.34 -17.27 1.58
C GLY A 94 -5.34 -16.78 3.03
N LEU A 95 -4.42 -15.90 3.40
CA LEU A 95 -4.35 -15.36 4.76
C LEU A 95 -5.55 -14.44 5.08
N PRO A 96 -5.93 -14.30 6.36
CA PRO A 96 -6.87 -13.27 6.79
C PRO A 96 -6.46 -11.87 6.31
N GLN A 97 -7.43 -10.98 6.06
CA GLN A 97 -7.17 -9.64 5.51
C GLN A 97 -6.13 -8.84 6.33
N ALA A 98 -6.19 -8.91 7.66
CA ALA A 98 -5.23 -8.23 8.53
C ALA A 98 -3.79 -8.74 8.32
N GLU A 99 -3.62 -10.05 8.16
CA GLU A 99 -2.32 -10.67 7.90
C GLU A 99 -1.82 -10.37 6.49
N ARG A 100 -2.71 -10.31 5.51
CA ARG A 100 -2.36 -9.84 4.15
C ARG A 100 -1.90 -8.39 4.14
N PHE A 101 -2.63 -7.51 4.83
CA PHE A 101 -2.21 -6.12 5.00
C PHE A 101 -0.84 -6.06 5.68
N GLY A 102 -0.67 -6.77 6.80
CA GLY A 102 0.60 -6.88 7.51
C GLY A 102 1.76 -7.36 6.62
N TRP A 103 1.52 -8.37 5.78
CA TRP A 103 2.51 -8.87 4.82
C TRP A 103 2.91 -7.82 3.79
N VAL A 104 1.94 -7.09 3.22
CA VAL A 104 2.20 -6.04 2.21
C VAL A 104 2.97 -4.84 2.79
N VAL A 105 2.69 -4.46 4.03
CA VAL A 105 3.32 -3.28 4.66
C VAL A 105 4.60 -3.63 5.42
N SER A 106 4.89 -4.91 5.59
CA SER A 106 6.14 -5.37 6.21
C SER A 106 7.33 -4.94 5.35
N PRO A 107 8.39 -4.39 5.95
CA PRO A 107 9.63 -4.13 5.22
C PRO A 107 10.12 -5.44 4.61
N ALA A 108 10.24 -5.50 3.28
CA ALA A 108 10.97 -6.58 2.64
C ALA A 108 12.46 -6.38 3.00
N SER A 109 13.07 -7.35 3.67
CA SER A 109 14.52 -7.40 3.85
C SER A 109 15.15 -7.73 2.50
N THR A 110 15.30 -6.77 1.60
CA THR A 110 16.04 -6.93 0.33
C THR A 110 16.61 -5.59 -0.12
#